data_AF-A0A662U1X8-F1
#
_entry.id   AF-A0A662U1X8-F1
#
_cell.length_a   1.000
_cell.length_b   1.000
_cell.length_c   1.000
_cell.angle_alpha   90.00
_cell.angle_beta   90.00
_cell.angle_gamma   90.00
#
_symmetry.space_group_name_H-M   'P 1'
#
loop_
_entity.id
_entity.type
_entity.pdbx_description
1 polymer ?
#
loop_
_entity_poly.entity_id
_entity_poly.type
_entity_poly.pdbx_seq_one_letter_code
_entity_poly.pdbx_strand_id
1 'polypeptide(L)'
;MGLELPAGTTILSGLRTSYVVFEKLLEDLRSQRVTGYLLVRLDESSYVLLLYQGLPVVTVYETPSTSVVTPGVSGELAGVVGSRVGTIEARAVSGEEMVGLLLRCLERFEPVLWLRRSNLDLVKVVDDLEEQGFSGWVRVEEDGRSG
;
A
#
# COMPACT_ATOMS: atom_id res chain seq x y z
N MET A 1 2.30 13.43 8.09
CA MET A 1 3.74 13.15 7.88
C MET A 1 3.82 12.06 6.82
N GLY A 2 4.56 12.30 5.73
CA GLY A 2 4.62 11.38 4.58
C GLY A 2 5.24 10.02 4.93
N LEU A 3 5.08 9.01 4.07
CA LEU A 3 5.77 7.73 4.23
C LEU A 3 7.26 7.93 3.92
N GLU A 4 8.14 7.79 4.91
CA GLU A 4 9.57 7.87 4.62
C GLU A 4 10.01 6.57 3.94
N LEU A 5 10.59 6.72 2.75
CA LEU A 5 10.99 5.61 1.90
C LEU A 5 12.50 5.37 2.01
N PRO A 6 12.95 4.12 2.20
CA PRO A 6 14.36 3.76 2.10
C PRO A 6 14.92 4.12 0.72
N ALA A 7 16.19 4.51 0.65
CA ALA A 7 16.80 4.88 -0.63
C ALA A 7 16.79 3.74 -1.66
N GLY A 8 16.94 2.49 -1.19
CA GLY A 8 16.88 1.28 -1.99
C GLY A 8 17.86 1.24 -3.18
N THR A 9 17.73 0.20 -3.99
CA THR A 9 18.42 0.07 -5.29
C THR A 9 17.50 0.55 -6.41
N THR A 10 17.98 1.45 -7.27
CA THR A 10 17.22 1.91 -8.45
C THR A 10 16.98 0.78 -9.43
N ILE A 11 15.70 0.53 -9.74
CA ILE A 11 15.26 -0.35 -10.83
C ILE A 11 14.85 0.49 -12.05
N LEU A 12 14.03 1.51 -11.82
CA LEU A 12 13.57 2.47 -12.82
C LEU A 12 13.60 3.87 -12.23
N SER A 13 13.92 4.88 -13.04
CA SER A 13 13.95 6.28 -12.58
C SER A 13 13.49 7.23 -13.66
N GLY A 14 12.68 8.22 -13.28
CA GLY A 14 12.35 9.36 -14.14
C GLY A 14 11.42 9.05 -15.32
N LEU A 15 10.68 7.93 -15.30
CA LEU A 15 9.72 7.62 -16.35
C LEU A 15 8.54 8.59 -16.26
N ARG A 16 8.17 9.25 -17.36
CA ARG A 16 6.97 10.09 -17.38
C ARG A 16 5.73 9.22 -17.42
N THR A 17 4.79 9.49 -16.51
CA THR A 17 3.50 8.78 -16.41
C THR A 17 2.76 8.70 -17.75
N SER A 18 2.80 9.76 -18.56
CA SER A 18 2.13 9.86 -19.88
C SER A 18 2.64 8.87 -20.94
N TYR A 19 3.82 8.27 -20.74
CA TYR A 19 4.41 7.32 -21.68
C TYR A 19 4.40 5.87 -21.16
N VAL A 20 3.83 5.64 -19.98
CA VAL A 20 3.85 4.34 -19.33
C VAL A 20 2.50 3.64 -19.50
N VAL A 21 2.55 2.43 -20.03
CA VAL A 21 1.42 1.48 -19.94
C VAL A 21 1.53 0.76 -18.62
N PHE A 22 0.69 1.15 -17.64
CA PHE A 22 0.85 0.73 -16.24
C PHE A 22 0.85 -0.79 -16.06
N GLU A 23 -0.06 -1.51 -16.72
CA GLU A 23 -0.12 -2.97 -16.63
C GLU A 23 1.18 -3.65 -17.09
N LYS A 24 1.79 -3.16 -18.18
CA LYS A 24 3.07 -3.71 -18.67
C LYS A 24 4.20 -3.45 -17.70
N LEU A 25 4.19 -2.31 -17.02
CA LEU A 25 5.16 -2.01 -15.96
C LEU A 25 5.00 -2.99 -14.79
N LEU A 26 3.76 -3.25 -14.34
CA LEU A 26 3.51 -4.21 -13.27
C LEU A 26 3.92 -5.64 -13.69
N GLU A 27 3.63 -6.03 -14.93
CA GLU A 27 4.08 -7.33 -15.48
C GLU A 27 5.61 -7.47 -15.48
N ASP A 28 6.32 -6.42 -15.87
CA ASP A 28 7.80 -6.40 -15.87
C ASP A 28 8.36 -6.54 -14.44
N LEU A 29 7.86 -5.73 -13.49
CA LEU A 29 8.26 -5.81 -12.08
C LEU A 29 7.93 -7.17 -11.45
N ARG A 30 6.81 -7.79 -11.85
CA ARG A 30 6.44 -9.16 -11.48
C ARG A 30 7.41 -10.19 -12.03
N SER A 31 7.78 -10.07 -13.31
CA SER A 31 8.72 -11.00 -13.95
C SER A 31 10.10 -10.98 -13.27
N GLN A 32 10.53 -9.80 -12.81
CA GLN A 32 11.77 -9.58 -12.07
C GLN A 32 11.67 -9.94 -10.58
N ARG A 33 10.48 -10.27 -10.08
CA ARG A 33 10.18 -10.56 -8.66
C ARG A 33 10.65 -9.45 -7.72
N VAL A 34 10.41 -8.19 -8.10
CA VAL A 34 10.88 -7.03 -7.32
C VAL A 34 10.22 -6.98 -5.95
N THR A 35 11.01 -7.04 -4.90
CA THR A 35 10.60 -6.62 -3.55
C THR A 35 11.05 -5.18 -3.33
N GLY A 36 10.12 -4.28 -3.07
CA GLY A 36 10.39 -2.85 -3.19
C GLY A 36 9.14 -2.00 -3.26
N TYR A 37 9.28 -0.84 -3.90
CA TYR A 37 8.17 0.07 -4.12
C TYR A 37 8.24 0.73 -5.50
N LEU A 38 7.06 1.08 -6.02
CA LEU A 38 6.88 2.01 -7.11
C LEU A 38 6.39 3.34 -6.54
N LEU A 39 7.10 4.41 -6.85
CA LEU A 39 6.74 5.76 -6.45
C LEU A 39 6.29 6.55 -7.68
N VAL A 40 5.02 6.96 -7.66
CA VAL A 40 4.44 7.86 -8.66
C VAL A 40 4.29 9.23 -8.03
N ARG A 41 5.01 10.23 -8.56
CA ARG A 41 4.89 11.64 -8.15
C ARG A 41 4.10 12.42 -9.17
N LEU A 42 3.08 13.12 -8.70
CA LEU A 42 2.29 14.10 -9.45
C LEU A 42 2.51 15.47 -8.81
N ASP A 43 1.85 16.51 -9.35
CA ASP A 43 2.03 17.89 -8.87
C ASP A 43 1.74 18.06 -7.37
N GLU A 44 0.56 17.63 -6.90
CA GLU A 44 0.10 17.85 -5.51
C GLU A 44 -0.15 16.54 -4.75
N SER A 45 0.31 15.42 -5.29
CA SER A 45 0.08 14.11 -4.68
C SER A 45 1.09 13.06 -5.12
N SER A 46 1.27 12.02 -4.33
CA SER A 46 2.05 10.85 -4.70
C SER A 46 1.34 9.55 -4.37
N TYR A 47 1.69 8.50 -5.11
CA TYR A 47 1.35 7.13 -4.78
C TYR A 47 2.62 6.32 -4.53
N VAL A 48 2.61 5.52 -3.48
CA VAL A 48 3.62 4.49 -3.21
C VAL A 48 2.93 3.14 -3.30
N LEU A 49 3.27 2.33 -4.30
CA LEU A 49 2.84 0.94 -4.40
C LEU A 49 3.94 0.03 -3.86
N LEU A 50 3.69 -0.60 -2.71
CA LEU A 50 4.57 -1.61 -2.15
C LEU A 50 4.41 -2.93 -2.90
N LEU A 51 5.54 -3.53 -3.27
CA LEU A 51 5.65 -4.76 -4.05
C LEU A 51 6.43 -5.79 -3.24
N TYR A 52 5.91 -7.01 -3.15
CA TYR A 52 6.63 -8.15 -2.60
C TYR A 52 6.72 -9.24 -3.66
N GLN A 53 7.94 -9.61 -4.05
CA GLN A 53 8.18 -10.53 -5.17
C GLN A 53 7.43 -10.12 -6.45
N GLY A 54 7.30 -8.81 -6.65
CA GLY A 54 6.65 -8.18 -7.79
C GLY A 54 5.11 -8.22 -7.76
N LEU A 55 4.52 -8.68 -6.66
CA LEU A 55 3.08 -8.61 -6.42
C LEU A 55 2.74 -7.35 -5.62
N PRO A 56 1.72 -6.58 -6.04
CA PRO A 56 1.17 -5.46 -5.27
C PRO A 56 0.67 -5.91 -3.90
N VAL A 57 1.10 -5.21 -2.84
CA VAL A 57 0.69 -5.50 -1.46
C VAL A 57 -0.16 -4.38 -0.89
N VAL A 58 0.30 -3.14 -1.01
CA VAL A 58 -0.36 -1.93 -0.47
C VAL A 58 -0.07 -0.76 -1.38
N THR A 59 -1.08 0.08 -1.59
CA THR A 59 -0.92 1.43 -2.14
C THR A 59 -1.09 2.46 -1.02
N VAL A 60 -0.16 3.40 -0.94
CA VAL A 60 -0.29 4.60 -0.12
C VAL A 60 -0.47 5.79 -1.04
N TYR A 61 -1.58 6.50 -0.89
CA TYR A 61 -1.83 7.79 -1.54
C TYR A 61 -1.54 8.91 -0.55
N GLU A 62 -0.75 9.90 -0.96
CA GLU A 62 -0.39 11.04 -0.12
C GLU A 62 -0.62 12.37 -0.84
N THR A 63 -1.16 13.32 -0.09
CA THR A 63 -1.21 14.76 -0.40
C THR A 63 -0.63 15.51 0.81
N PRO A 64 -0.43 16.84 0.72
CA PRO A 64 -0.01 17.62 1.89
C PRO A 64 -0.93 17.49 3.11
N SER A 65 -2.20 17.12 2.92
CA SER A 65 -3.23 17.09 3.97
C SER A 65 -3.79 15.70 4.26
N THR A 66 -3.50 14.70 3.43
CA THR A 66 -4.15 13.38 3.52
C THR A 66 -3.14 12.27 3.23
N SER A 67 -3.21 11.17 3.98
CA SER A 67 -2.50 9.93 3.69
C SER A 67 -3.52 8.80 3.79
N VAL A 68 -3.73 8.07 2.70
CA VAL A 68 -4.68 6.95 2.63
C VAL A 68 -3.89 5.68 2.28
N VAL A 69 -4.12 4.62 3.04
CA VAL A 69 -3.53 3.31 2.77
C VAL A 69 -4.62 2.37 2.26
N THR A 70 -4.36 1.67 1.17
CA THR A 70 -5.29 0.73 0.54
C THR A 70 -4.58 -0.58 0.22
N PRO A 71 -5.17 -1.75 0.48
CA PRO A 71 -4.60 -3.03 0.07
C PRO A 71 -4.48 -3.13 -1.46
N GLY A 72 -3.41 -3.77 -1.93
CA GLY A 72 -3.16 -4.00 -3.36
C GLY A 72 -2.93 -2.72 -4.16
N VAL A 73 -3.32 -2.74 -5.44
CA VAL A 73 -3.31 -1.58 -6.33
C VAL A 73 -4.58 -0.77 -6.10
N SER A 74 -4.48 0.52 -5.77
CA SER A 74 -5.67 1.36 -5.69
C SER A 74 -6.29 1.56 -7.08
N GLY A 75 -7.63 1.55 -7.15
CA GLY A 75 -8.35 1.77 -8.42
C GLY A 75 -8.02 3.12 -9.05
N GLU A 76 -7.70 4.14 -8.24
CA GLU A 76 -7.30 5.46 -8.71
C GLU A 76 -5.91 5.47 -9.34
N LEU A 77 -4.93 4.77 -8.74
CA LEU A 77 -3.54 4.75 -9.22
C LEU A 77 -3.46 4.26 -10.67
N ALA A 78 -4.17 3.19 -11.01
CA ALA A 78 -4.20 2.66 -12.37
C ALA A 78 -4.77 3.67 -13.38
N GLY A 79 -5.78 4.46 -12.98
CA GLY A 79 -6.37 5.50 -13.82
C GLY A 79 -5.49 6.75 -13.95
N VAL A 80 -4.66 7.05 -12.95
CA VAL A 80 -3.77 8.22 -12.92
C VAL A 80 -2.54 8.02 -13.81
N VAL A 81 -1.96 6.81 -13.81
CA VAL A 81 -0.82 6.51 -14.69
C VAL A 81 -1.30 6.51 -16.15
N GLY A 82 -0.68 7.35 -16.98
CA GLY A 82 -1.05 7.56 -18.37
C GLY A 82 -2.02 8.71 -18.62
N SER A 83 -2.71 9.22 -17.59
CA SER A 83 -3.69 10.32 -17.73
C SER A 83 -3.23 11.64 -17.11
N ARG A 84 -2.42 11.60 -16.05
CA ARG A 84 -1.86 12.79 -15.38
C ARG A 84 -0.38 12.94 -15.65
N VAL A 85 0.12 14.18 -15.68
CA VAL A 85 1.56 14.45 -15.80
C VAL A 85 2.24 14.18 -14.45
N GLY A 86 3.36 13.48 -14.50
CA GLY A 86 4.12 13.09 -13.33
C GLY A 86 5.31 12.20 -13.69
N THR A 87 5.98 11.68 -12.65
CA THR A 87 7.11 10.77 -12.78
C THR A 87 6.88 9.47 -12.03
N ILE A 88 7.53 8.41 -12.50
CA ILE A 88 7.51 7.08 -11.92
C ILE A 88 8.96 6.65 -11.65
N GLU A 89 9.18 6.14 -10.44
CA GLU A 89 10.44 5.55 -9.98
C GLU A 89 10.14 4.18 -9.37
N ALA A 90 10.99 3.19 -9.62
CA ALA A 90 10.91 1.87 -8.96
C ALA A 90 12.21 1.61 -8.21
N ARG A 91 12.09 1.17 -6.96
CA ARG A 91 13.21 0.91 -6.06
C ARG A 91 13.05 -0.47 -5.44
N ALA A 92 14.10 -1.28 -5.51
CA ALA A 92 14.17 -2.53 -4.75
C ALA A 92 14.73 -2.27 -3.35
N VAL A 93 14.22 -2.98 -2.35
CA VAL A 93 14.64 -2.87 -0.95
C VAL A 93 14.88 -4.26 -0.37
N SER A 94 15.62 -4.32 0.73
CA SER A 94 15.81 -5.55 1.49
C SER A 94 14.51 -6.01 2.15
N GLY A 95 14.45 -7.28 2.57
CA GLY A 95 13.29 -7.81 3.30
C GLY A 95 13.03 -7.05 4.61
N GLU A 96 14.08 -6.63 5.32
CA GLU A 96 13.97 -5.84 6.56
C GLU A 96 13.36 -4.46 6.30
N GLU A 97 13.85 -3.76 5.28
CA GLU A 97 13.28 -2.46 4.87
C GLU A 97 11.81 -2.59 4.43
N MET A 98 11.47 -3.68 3.72
CA MET A 98 10.09 -3.96 3.32
C MET A 98 9.18 -4.18 4.54
N VAL A 99 9.63 -4.93 5.53
CA VAL A 99 8.89 -5.11 6.79
C VAL A 99 8.69 -3.77 7.49
N GLY A 100 9.73 -2.94 7.57
CA GLY A 100 9.63 -1.59 8.13
C GLY A 100 8.61 -0.71 7.41
N LEU A 101 8.56 -0.75 6.08
CA LEU A 101 7.56 -0.04 5.28
C LEU A 101 6.13 -0.53 5.56
N LEU A 102 5.93 -1.85 5.62
CA LEU A 102 4.63 -2.44 5.91
C LEU A 102 4.13 -2.06 7.30
N LEU A 103 5.00 -2.10 8.32
CA LEU A 103 4.65 -1.71 9.69
C LEU A 103 4.17 -0.24 9.75
N ARG A 104 4.86 0.68 9.06
CA ARG A 104 4.43 2.10 8.97
C ARG A 104 3.10 2.28 8.25
N CYS A 105 2.78 1.40 7.30
CA CYS A 105 1.47 1.41 6.64
C CYS A 105 0.37 0.91 7.59
N LEU A 106 0.64 -0.13 8.38
CA LEU A 106 -0.29 -0.67 9.38
C LEU A 106 -0.70 0.38 10.42
N GLU A 107 0.23 1.24 10.85
CA GLU A 107 -0.06 2.34 11.78
C GLU A 107 -1.03 3.39 11.23
N ARG A 108 -1.19 3.45 9.90
CA ARG A 108 -2.00 4.47 9.19
C ARG A 108 -3.32 3.91 8.64
N PHE A 109 -3.52 2.60 8.74
CA PHE A 109 -4.77 1.99 8.34
C PHE A 109 -5.86 2.39 9.32
N GLU A 110 -6.90 3.05 8.81
CA GLU A 110 -8.16 3.11 9.55
C GLU A 110 -8.87 1.77 9.37
N PRO A 111 -9.31 1.12 10.46
CA PRO A 111 -10.06 -0.12 10.34
C PRO A 111 -11.36 0.16 9.59
N VAL A 112 -11.56 -0.59 8.50
CA VAL A 112 -12.75 -0.51 7.65
C VAL A 112 -14.01 -0.92 8.41
N LEU A 113 -13.85 -1.70 9.48
CA LEU A 113 -14.94 -2.19 10.32
C LEU A 113 -14.57 -2.10 11.79
N TRP A 114 -15.40 -1.40 12.57
CA TRP A 114 -15.34 -1.41 14.03
C TRP A 114 -16.38 -2.38 14.59
N LEU A 115 -15.93 -3.41 15.30
CA LEU A 115 -16.80 -4.35 16.01
C LEU A 115 -16.65 -4.16 17.52
N ARG A 116 -17.63 -3.52 18.15
CA ARG A 116 -17.65 -3.32 19.62
C ARG A 116 -18.56 -4.35 20.28
N ARG A 117 -17.99 -5.40 20.87
CA ARG A 117 -18.73 -6.40 21.66
C ARG A 117 -17.93 -6.89 22.86
N SER A 118 -18.63 -7.18 23.96
CA SER A 118 -18.05 -7.63 25.23
C SER A 118 -17.68 -9.12 25.27
N ASN A 119 -18.01 -9.89 24.21
CA ASN A 119 -17.75 -11.33 24.07
C ASN A 119 -17.64 -11.66 22.58
N LEU A 120 -16.56 -11.19 21.95
CA LEU A 120 -16.31 -11.43 20.52
C LEU A 120 -15.64 -12.80 20.35
N ASP A 121 -16.29 -13.71 19.63
CA ASP A 121 -15.63 -14.94 19.14
C ASP A 121 -14.82 -14.57 17.90
N LEU A 122 -13.53 -14.29 18.09
CA LEU A 122 -12.65 -13.79 17.04
C LEU A 122 -12.55 -14.75 15.84
N VAL A 123 -12.62 -16.06 16.08
CA VAL A 123 -12.54 -17.07 15.01
C VAL A 123 -13.74 -16.92 14.08
N LYS A 124 -14.95 -16.90 14.64
CA LYS A 124 -16.18 -16.73 13.84
C LYS A 124 -16.22 -15.40 13.10
N VAL A 125 -15.74 -14.33 13.74
CA VAL A 125 -15.69 -13.02 13.08
C VAL A 125 -14.74 -13.03 11.89
N VAL A 126 -13.58 -13.68 12.01
CA VAL A 126 -12.65 -13.81 10.89
C VAL A 126 -13.26 -14.67 9.78
N ASP A 127 -13.86 -15.82 10.11
CA ASP A 127 -14.53 -16.70 9.14
C ASP A 127 -15.66 -15.94 8.40
N ASP A 128 -16.52 -15.22 9.11
CA ASP A 128 -17.61 -14.43 8.54
C ASP A 128 -17.09 -13.32 7.60
N LEU A 129 -15.95 -12.72 7.95
CA LEU A 129 -15.31 -11.68 7.14
C LEU A 129 -14.69 -12.29 5.87
N GLU A 130 -14.01 -13.43 5.98
CA GLU A 130 -13.46 -14.14 4.83
C GLU A 130 -14.56 -14.62 3.87
N GLU A 131 -15.66 -15.17 4.38
CA GLU A 131 -16.83 -15.56 3.57
C GLU A 131 -17.45 -14.37 2.84
N GLN A 132 -17.43 -13.19 3.44
CA GLN A 132 -17.88 -11.94 2.83
C GLN A 132 -16.85 -11.32 1.86
N GLY A 133 -15.69 -11.96 1.67
CA GLY A 133 -14.64 -11.53 0.76
C GLY A 133 -13.75 -10.42 1.32
N PHE A 134 -13.76 -10.18 2.63
CA PHE A 134 -12.81 -9.28 3.27
C PHE A 134 -11.45 -9.98 3.41
N SER A 135 -10.39 -9.26 3.03
CA SER A 135 -9.01 -9.65 3.26
C SER A 135 -8.30 -8.55 4.02
N GLY A 136 -7.50 -8.91 5.03
CA GLY A 136 -6.77 -7.91 5.80
C GLY A 136 -6.29 -8.46 7.15
N TRP A 137 -6.21 -7.57 8.11
CA TRP A 137 -5.80 -7.88 9.47
C TRP A 137 -6.82 -7.32 10.45
N VAL A 138 -6.96 -7.96 11.61
CA VAL A 138 -7.88 -7.55 12.66
C VAL A 138 -7.08 -6.85 13.76
N ARG A 139 -7.45 -5.62 14.09
CA ARG A 139 -6.97 -4.93 15.29
C ARG A 139 -7.91 -5.22 16.45
N VAL A 140 -7.37 -5.75 17.54
CA VAL A 140 -8.12 -5.92 18.79
C VAL A 140 -7.63 -4.87 19.78
N GLU A 141 -8.52 -3.99 20.23
CA GLU A 141 -8.25 -3.02 21.29
C GLU A 141 -9.14 -3.33 22.50
N GLU A 142 -8.54 -3.45 23.68
CA GLU A 142 -9.30 -3.46 24.93
C GLU A 142 -9.61 -2.03 25.35
N ASP A 143 -10.89 -1.71 25.49
CA ASP A 143 -11.34 -0.44 26.07
C ASP A 143 -10.90 -0.43 27.55
N GLY A 144 -9.77 0.20 27.84
CA GLY A 144 -9.20 0.29 29.18
C GLY A 144 -10.16 0.97 30.14
N ARG A 145 -10.86 0.19 30.97
CA ARG A 145 -11.34 0.69 32.25
C ARG A 145 -10.15 0.71 33.20
N SER A 146 -9.50 1.88 33.30
CA SER A 146 -8.66 2.21 34.45
C SER A 146 -9.54 2.12 35.70
N GLY A 147 -9.28 1.12 36.55
CA GLY A 147 -9.76 1.05 37.92
C GLY A 147 -8.86 1.83 38.86
#